data_AF-A0A2A4N3C3-F1
#
_entry.id   AF-A0A2A4N3C3-F1
#
_cell.length_a   1.000
_cell.length_b   1.000
_cell.length_c   1.000
_cell.angle_alpha   90.00
_cell.angle_beta   90.00
_cell.angle_gamma   90.00
#
_symmetry.space_group_name_H-M   'P 1'
#
loop_
_entity.id
_entity.type
_entity.pdbx_description
1 polymer ?
#
loop_
_entity_poly.entity_id
_entity_poly.type
_entity_poly.pdbx_seq_one_letter_code
_entity_poly.pdbx_strand_id
1 'polypeptide(L)' 'MKYRTMNRKELAMELDISTSTLWRRMKKLDPVFLEHIKGHSLLLENEVKFIHENVEWRAKWEIGILDRK' A
#
# COMPACT_ATOMS: atom_id res chain seq x y z
N MET A 1 -9.34 6.06 -2.60
CA MET A 1 -9.75 4.81 -1.95
C MET A 1 -10.46 5.13 -0.63
N LYS A 2 -11.54 4.42 -0.27
CA LYS A 2 -12.09 4.47 1.10
C LYS A 2 -11.34 3.45 1.94
N TYR A 3 -10.73 3.88 3.04
CA TYR A 3 -10.09 2.95 3.96
C TYR A 3 -11.15 2.17 4.72
N ARG A 4 -10.94 0.86 4.84
CA ARG A 4 -11.74 -0.07 5.63
C ARG A 4 -10.85 -1.23 6.04
N THR A 5 -11.26 -1.99 7.05
CA THR A 5 -10.60 -3.26 7.37
C THR A 5 -10.68 -4.20 6.17
N MET A 6 -9.54 -4.70 5.72
CA MET A 6 -9.44 -5.61 4.56
C MET A 6 -8.18 -6.47 4.65
N ASN A 7 -8.17 -7.60 3.95
CA ASN A 7 -6.98 -8.43 3.87
C ASN A 7 -5.97 -7.85 2.86
N ARG A 8 -4.73 -8.37 2.89
CA ARG A 8 -3.65 -7.94 1.98
C ARG A 8 -3.97 -8.17 0.50
N LYS A 9 -4.81 -9.16 0.16
CA LYS A 9 -5.21 -9.42 -1.24
C LYS A 9 -6.20 -8.37 -1.73
N GLU A 10 -7.21 -8.07 -0.92
CA GLU A 10 -8.17 -7.00 -1.18
C GLU A 10 -7.46 -5.65 -1.31
N LEU A 11 -6.53 -5.36 -0.40
CA LEU A 11 -5.71 -4.15 -0.49
C LEU A 11 -4.93 -4.08 -1.80
N ALA A 12 -4.28 -5.17 -2.21
CA ALA A 12 -3.57 -5.22 -3.48
C ALA A 12 -4.51 -4.97 -4.69
N MET A 13 -5.73 -5.53 -4.65
CA MET A 13 -6.74 -5.32 -5.70
C MET A 13 -7.25 -3.87 -5.76
N GLU A 14 -7.57 -3.27 -4.62
CA GLU A 14 -8.02 -1.85 -4.54
C GLU A 14 -6.96 -0.87 -5.04
N LEU A 15 -5.69 -1.28 -4.96
CA LEU A 15 -4.53 -0.51 -5.43
C LEU A 15 -4.09 -0.88 -6.85
N ASP A 16 -4.82 -1.77 -7.52
CA ASP A 16 -4.51 -2.28 -8.86
C ASP A 16 -3.06 -2.79 -9.01
N ILE A 17 -2.58 -3.54 -8.01
CA ILE A 17 -1.25 -4.14 -8.01
C ILE A 17 -1.30 -5.63 -7.63
N SER A 18 -0.25 -6.35 -8.00
CA SER A 18 -0.10 -7.72 -7.51
C SER A 18 0.20 -7.75 -6.01
N THR A 19 -0.26 -8.81 -5.34
CA THR A 19 0.07 -9.09 -3.93
C THR A 19 1.57 -9.18 -3.68
N SER A 20 2.33 -9.69 -4.66
CA SER A 20 3.80 -9.74 -4.60
C SER A 20 4.44 -8.35 -4.65
N THR A 21 3.87 -7.42 -5.43
CA THR A 21 4.30 -6.02 -5.48
C THR A 21 4.00 -5.31 -4.17
N LEU A 22 2.79 -5.54 -3.62
CA LEU A 22 2.42 -5.01 -2.30
C LEU A 22 3.41 -5.48 -1.24
N TRP A 23 3.71 -6.78 -1.21
CA TRP A 23 4.63 -7.34 -0.23
C TRP A 23 6.06 -6.79 -0.36
N ARG A 24 6.59 -6.65 -1.58
CA ARG A 24 7.90 -6.03 -1.82
C ARG A 24 7.95 -4.59 -1.34
N ARG A 25 6.88 -3.82 -1.56
CA ARG A 25 6.78 -2.43 -1.12
C ARG A 25 6.64 -2.32 0.40
N MET A 26 5.84 -3.19 1.01
CA MET A 26 5.70 -3.27 2.46
C MET A 26 7.02 -3.56 3.17
N LYS A 27 7.96 -4.30 2.56
CA LYS A 27 9.30 -4.52 3.16
C LYS A 27 10.10 -3.24 3.41
N LYS A 28 9.74 -2.11 2.78
CA LYS A 28 10.34 -0.79 3.03
C LYS A 28 9.68 -0.03 4.19
N LEU A 29 8.56 -0.52 4.71
CA LEU A 29 7.88 0.09 5.86
C LEU A 29 8.68 -0.14 7.13
N ASP A 30 8.30 0.61 8.16
CA ASP A 30 8.88 0.49 9.49
C ASP A 30 8.85 -0.97 9.99
N PRO A 31 10.00 -1.52 10.44
CA PRO A 31 10.09 -2.91 10.87
C PRO A 31 9.25 -3.22 12.12
N VAL A 32 9.05 -2.25 13.01
CA VAL A 32 8.16 -2.40 14.19
C VAL A 32 6.72 -2.53 13.74
N PHE A 33 6.29 -1.74 12.75
CA PHE A 33 4.98 -1.89 12.14
C PHE A 33 4.81 -3.25 11.45
N LEU A 34 5.83 -3.73 10.73
CA LEU A 34 5.80 -5.04 10.07
C LEU A 34 5.69 -6.19 11.08
N GLU A 35 6.34 -6.06 12.24
CA GLU A 35 6.21 -7.00 13.34
C GLU A 35 4.83 -6.95 13.98
N HIS A 36 4.26 -5.76 14.17
CA HIS A 36 2.91 -5.57 14.69
C HIS A 36 1.86 -6.29 13.85
N ILE A 37 1.93 -6.16 12.52
CA ILE A 37 0.97 -6.81 11.61
C ILE A 37 1.33 -8.26 11.27
N LYS A 38 2.40 -8.80 11.85
CA LYS A 38 2.92 -10.13 11.54
C LYS A 38 1.95 -11.19 12.07
N GLY A 39 1.33 -11.93 11.16
CA GLY A 39 0.31 -12.94 11.49
C GLY A 39 -1.12 -12.40 11.50
N HIS A 40 -1.34 -11.10 11.33
CA HIS A 40 -2.68 -10.56 11.11
C HIS A 40 -3.24 -11.04 9.77
N SER A 41 -4.38 -11.71 9.80
CA SER A 41 -5.12 -12.14 8.60
C SER A 41 -5.84 -10.97 7.92
N LEU A 42 -6.24 -9.96 8.70
CA LEU A 42 -6.91 -8.73 8.26
C LEU A 42 -6.08 -7.53 8.71
N LEU A 43 -6.00 -6.51 7.85
CA LEU A 43 -5.44 -5.21 8.20
C LEU A 43 -6.59 -4.29 8.62
N LEU A 44 -6.46 -3.65 9.77
CA LEU A 44 -7.39 -2.64 10.25
C LEU A 44 -7.33 -1.39 9.37
N GLU A 45 -8.39 -0.59 9.38
CA GLU A 45 -8.48 0.64 8.60
C GLU A 45 -7.24 1.55 8.74
N ASN A 46 -6.76 1.74 9.97
CA ASN A 46 -5.59 2.56 10.25
C ASN A 46 -4.29 1.95 9.68
N GLU A 47 -4.16 0.62 9.72
CA GLU A 47 -3.00 -0.10 9.15
C GLU A 47 -3.01 0.00 7.62
N VAL A 48 -4.19 -0.14 7.01
CA VAL A 48 -4.39 0.03 5.56
C VAL A 48 -4.02 1.45 5.14
N LYS A 49 -4.50 2.45 5.88
CA LYS A 49 -4.16 3.85 5.64
C LYS A 49 -2.65 4.08 5.77
N PHE A 50 -2.03 3.57 6.82
CA PHE A 50 -0.58 3.69 7.03
C PHE A 50 0.22 3.08 5.88
N ILE A 51 -0.13 1.85 5.45
CA ILE A 51 0.51 1.19 4.31
C ILE A 51 0.33 2.03 3.04
N HIS A 52 -0.87 2.54 2.79
CA HIS A 52 -1.13 3.38 1.62
C HIS A 52 -0.39 4.72 1.66
N GLU A 53 -0.20 5.35 2.81
CA GLU A 53 0.52 6.62 2.88
C GLU A 53 2.04 6.45 2.79
N ASN A 54 2.58 5.32 3.26
CA ASN A 54 4.03 5.11 3.42
C ASN A 54 4.65 4.19 2.37
N VAL A 55 3.85 3.41 1.64
CA VAL A 55 4.35 2.70 0.47
C VAL A 55 4.56 3.71 -0.65
N GLU A 56 5.79 3.82 -1.16
CA GLU A 56 6.05 4.55 -2.40
C GLU A 56 5.25 3.92 -3.55
N TRP A 57 4.18 4.58 -3.95
CA TRP A 57 3.35 4.10 -5.05
C TRP A 57 3.99 4.28 -6.42
N ARG A 58 5.07 5.10 -6.52
CA ARG A 58 5.66 5.65 -7.76
C ARG A 58 5.44 4.74 -8.96
N ALA A 59 4.26 4.97 -9.51
CA ALA A 59 3.92 4.88 -10.88
C ALA A 59 4.85 5.85 -11.63
N LYS A 60 5.50 5.35 -12.68
CA LYS A 60 5.92 6.15 -13.82
C LYS A 60 4.69 6.71 -14.58
N TRP A 61 3.80 7.41 -13.87
CA TRP A 61 2.69 8.16 -14.45
C TRP A 61 2.79 9.66 -14.13
N GLU A 62 4.01 10.15 -13.83
CA GLU A 62 4.44 11.51 -14.18
C GLU A 62 4.89 11.58 -15.67
N ILE A 63 4.21 10.86 -16.57
CA ILE A 63 4.16 11.24 -17.98
C ILE A 63 2.77 11.81 -18.17
N GLY A 64 2.57 13.10 -17.89
CA GLY A 64 1.27 13.69 -18.19
C GLY A 64 0.93 15.10 -17.74
N ILE A 65 1.58 15.72 -16.75
CA ILE A 65 1.32 17.13 -16.38
C ILE A 65 2.58 17.67 -15.69
N LEU A 66 3.57 18.25 -16.37
CA LEU A 66 3.59 19.65 -16.79
C LEU A 66 4.56 19.80 -18.00
N ASP A 67 3.99 19.85 -19.20
CA ASP A 67 4.48 20.70 -20.27
C ASP A 67 3.31 21.63 -20.66
N ARG A 68 3.63 22.88 -21.01
CA ARG A 68 2.82 24.12 -21.13
C ARG A 68 2.73 24.90 -19.80
N LYS A 69 3.39 26.04 -19.65
CA LYS A 69 3.61 27.14 -20.60
C LYS A 69 4.83 27.98 -20.20
#